data_AF-X1SHL7-F1
#
_entry.id   AF-X1SHL7-F1
#
_cell.length_a   1.000
_cell.length_b   1.000
_cell.length_c   1.000
_cell.angle_alpha   90.00
_cell.angle_beta   90.00
_cell.angle_gamma   90.00
#
_symmetry.space_group_name_H-M   'P 1'
#
loop_
_entity.id
_entity.type
_entity.pdbx_description
1 polymer ?
#
loop_
_entity_poly.entity_id
_entity_poly.type
_entity_poly.pdbx_seq_one_letter_code
_entity_poly.pdbx_strand_id
1 'polypeptide(L)'
;VTPNNFAILIRIEPTSPLALHVKLTKQIRELERRSPFTVYEMAAAAQSRLAFNDEKIKKVIDKHGVYSDLHPSYHAYARALDKTQRELEFMVDWIREHQILRARWEARGLDAALLDKIDDVVIYRG
;
A
#
# COMPACT_ATOMS: atom_id res chain seq x y z
N VAL A 1 7.12 37.22 -16.10
CA VAL A 1 8.22 36.23 -16.19
C VAL A 1 7.85 35.08 -15.26
N THR A 2 7.31 34.01 -15.82
CA THR A 2 6.84 32.81 -15.11
C THR A 2 8.02 31.93 -14.70
N PRO A 3 8.02 31.29 -13.51
CA PRO A 3 9.06 30.35 -13.13
C PRO A 3 8.77 28.97 -13.74
N ASN A 4 9.77 28.42 -14.43
CA ASN A 4 9.73 27.12 -15.07
C ASN A 4 9.70 25.98 -14.05
N ASN A 5 8.65 25.16 -14.13
CA ASN A 5 8.55 23.83 -13.53
C ASN A 5 9.65 22.91 -14.08
N PHE A 6 10.66 22.60 -13.26
CA PHE A 6 11.59 21.51 -13.55
C PHE A 6 10.97 20.18 -13.11
N ALA A 7 10.17 19.58 -14.00
CA ALA A 7 9.79 18.17 -13.90
C ALA A 7 11.02 17.31 -14.25
N ILE A 8 11.63 16.67 -13.25
CA ILE A 8 12.67 15.66 -13.47
C ILE A 8 11.98 14.37 -13.93
N LEU A 9 11.81 14.22 -15.25
CA LEU A 9 11.40 12.97 -15.88
C LEU A 9 12.60 12.01 -15.90
N ILE A 10 12.64 11.06 -14.96
CA ILE A 10 13.57 9.92 -15.03
C ILE A 10 13.04 8.97 -16.10
N ARG A 11 13.56 9.10 -17.33
CA ARG A 11 13.28 8.18 -18.44
C ARG A 11 14.05 6.88 -18.19
N ILE A 12 13.37 5.84 -17.74
CA ILE A 12 13.95 4.50 -17.62
C ILE A 12 13.71 3.79 -18.96
N GLU A 13 14.73 3.71 -19.80
CA GLU A 13 14.66 2.87 -21.01
C GLU A 13 14.77 1.39 -20.62
N PRO A 14 13.86 0.51 -21.09
CA PRO A 14 13.89 -0.89 -20.73
C PRO A 14 14.97 -1.61 -21.54
N THR A 15 16.14 -1.80 -20.92
CA THR A 15 17.16 -2.70 -21.46
C THR A 15 16.92 -4.13 -20.94
N SER A 16 16.38 -4.98 -21.81
CA SER A 16 16.29 -6.45 -21.69
C SER A 16 15.30 -7.04 -20.65
N PRO A 17 14.45 -8.01 -21.03
CA PRO A 17 13.45 -8.64 -20.16
C PRO A 17 14.04 -9.58 -19.09
N LEU A 18 15.36 -9.79 -19.04
CA LEU A 18 16.04 -10.69 -18.08
C LEU A 18 16.76 -9.96 -16.93
N ALA A 19 16.66 -8.63 -16.84
CA ALA A 19 17.36 -7.82 -15.84
C ALA A 19 16.58 -7.60 -14.52
N LEU A 20 15.48 -8.31 -14.28
CA LEU A 20 14.51 -7.94 -13.24
C LEU A 20 14.83 -8.49 -11.82
N HIS A 21 16.10 -8.45 -11.44
CA HIS A 21 16.50 -8.47 -10.02
C HIS A 21 17.46 -7.31 -9.75
N VAL A 22 16.99 -6.10 -10.04
CA VAL A 22 17.70 -4.88 -9.70
C VAL A 22 17.83 -4.83 -8.18
N LYS A 23 19.07 -4.86 -7.66
CA LYS A 23 19.32 -4.63 -6.23
C LYS A 23 18.93 -3.20 -5.88
N LEU A 24 17.67 -3.01 -5.50
CA LEU A 24 17.09 -1.72 -5.10
C LEU A 24 17.95 -1.02 -4.04
N THR A 25 18.64 -1.78 -3.18
CA THR A 25 19.56 -1.26 -2.17
C THR A 25 20.62 -0.32 -2.74
N LYS A 26 21.17 -0.58 -3.94
CA LYS A 26 22.17 0.32 -4.54
C LYS A 26 21.53 1.64 -5.00
N GLN A 27 20.35 1.57 -5.59
CA GLN A 27 19.60 2.73 -6.07
C GLN A 27 19.09 3.60 -4.91
N ILE A 28 18.58 2.97 -3.85
CA ILE A 28 18.16 3.65 -2.62
C ILE A 28 19.36 4.38 -1.99
N ARG A 29 20.51 3.72 -1.82
CA ARG A 29 21.74 4.36 -1.29
C ARG A 29 22.28 5.49 -2.16
N GLU A 30 21.98 5.50 -3.45
CA GLU A 30 22.36 6.57 -4.36
C GLU A 30 21.40 7.76 -4.25
N LEU A 31 20.09 7.49 -4.13
CA LEU A 31 19.07 8.48 -3.83
C LEU A 31 19.29 9.13 -2.46
N GLU A 32 19.59 8.36 -1.42
CA GLU A 32 19.95 8.85 -0.08
C GLU A 32 21.18 9.77 -0.13
N ARG A 33 22.15 9.51 -1.00
CA ARG A 33 23.32 10.38 -1.16
C ARG A 33 23.01 11.68 -1.91
N ARG A 34 22.11 11.63 -2.89
CA ARG A 34 21.74 12.80 -3.71
C ARG A 34 20.72 13.71 -3.00
N SER A 35 19.78 13.13 -2.27
CA SER A 35 18.68 13.83 -1.60
C SER A 35 18.32 13.15 -0.27
N PRO A 36 19.24 13.13 0.72
CA PRO A 36 19.02 12.43 1.99
C PRO A 36 17.76 12.90 2.71
N PHE A 37 17.57 14.21 2.81
CA PHE A 37 16.45 14.81 3.52
C PHE A 37 15.10 14.36 2.96
N THR A 38 14.95 14.40 1.63
CA THR A 38 13.71 13.99 0.93
C THR A 38 13.41 12.51 1.11
N VAL A 39 14.41 11.63 1.07
CA VAL A 39 14.19 10.18 1.22
C VAL A 39 13.74 9.84 2.63
N TYR A 40 14.38 10.41 3.66
CA TYR A 40 14.01 10.16 5.06
C TYR A 40 12.64 10.72 5.40
N GLU A 41 12.28 11.91 4.92
CA GLU A 41 10.94 12.48 5.11
C GLU A 41 9.85 11.65 4.44
N MET A 42 10.07 11.23 3.20
CA MET A 42 9.13 10.35 2.49
C MET A 42 8.98 9.00 3.18
N ALA A 43 10.08 8.42 3.66
CA ALA A 43 10.06 7.17 4.41
C ALA A 43 9.30 7.33 5.74
N ALA A 44 9.56 8.41 6.48
CA ALA A 44 8.85 8.71 7.73
C ALA A 44 7.35 8.90 7.51
N ALA A 45 6.96 9.64 6.46
CA ALA A 45 5.56 9.82 6.10
C ALA A 45 4.88 8.47 5.72
N ALA A 46 5.56 7.64 4.94
CA ALA A 46 5.07 6.31 4.58
C ALA A 46 4.91 5.40 5.81
N GLN A 47 5.89 5.40 6.72
CA GLN A 47 5.84 4.64 7.97
C GLN A 47 4.72 5.13 8.89
N SER A 48 4.55 6.45 9.02
CA SER A 48 3.47 7.03 9.82
C SER A 48 2.09 6.64 9.28
N ARG A 49 1.90 6.65 7.96
CA ARG A 49 0.64 6.22 7.34
C ARG A 49 0.40 4.73 7.58
N LEU A 50 1.42 3.90 7.42
CA LEU A 50 1.32 2.46 7.66
C LEU A 50 0.94 2.18 9.12
N ALA A 51 1.64 2.78 10.08
CA ALA A 51 1.37 2.63 11.50
C ALA A 51 -0.05 3.09 11.88
N PHE A 52 -0.51 4.20 11.31
CA PHE A 52 -1.87 4.68 11.53
C PHE A 52 -2.92 3.72 10.97
N ASN A 53 -2.69 3.16 9.78
CA ASN A 53 -3.60 2.16 9.21
C ASN A 53 -3.61 0.89 10.06
N ASP A 54 -2.43 0.38 10.44
CA ASP A 54 -2.32 -0.80 11.29
C ASP A 54 -3.04 -0.60 12.63
N GLU A 55 -2.87 0.53 13.30
CA GLU A 55 -3.55 0.81 14.57
C GLU A 55 -5.09 0.83 14.42
N LYS A 56 -5.60 1.37 13.30
CA LYS A 56 -7.03 1.31 13.00
C LYS A 56 -7.53 -0.12 12.84
N ILE A 57 -6.83 -0.92 12.05
CA ILE A 57 -7.20 -2.33 11.81
C ILE A 57 -7.10 -3.14 13.09
N LYS A 58 -6.05 -2.91 13.88
CA LYS A 58 -5.88 -3.53 15.20
C LYS A 58 -7.08 -3.27 16.10
N LYS A 59 -7.57 -2.03 16.17
CA LYS A 59 -8.78 -1.71 16.96
C LYS A 59 -10.02 -2.44 16.47
N VAL A 60 -10.18 -2.62 15.16
CA VAL A 60 -11.30 -3.39 14.58
C VAL A 60 -11.19 -4.85 14.99
N ILE A 61 -10.06 -5.51 14.72
CA ILE A 61 -9.89 -6.95 14.97
C ILE A 61 -9.92 -7.28 16.47
N ASP A 62 -9.35 -6.42 17.33
CA ASP A 62 -9.40 -6.58 18.79
C ASP A 62 -10.84 -6.48 19.30
N LYS A 63 -11.61 -5.49 18.82
CA LYS A 63 -13.01 -5.30 19.20
C LYS A 63 -13.88 -6.50 18.84
N HIS A 64 -13.54 -7.18 17.75
CA HIS A 64 -14.25 -8.37 17.28
C HIS A 64 -13.70 -9.69 17.85
N GLY A 65 -12.73 -9.64 18.78
CA GLY A 65 -12.23 -10.82 19.49
C GLY A 65 -11.41 -11.77 18.63
N VAL A 66 -10.74 -11.26 17.60
CA VAL A 66 -9.90 -12.07 16.71
C VAL A 66 -8.65 -12.51 17.44
N TYR A 67 -8.34 -13.81 17.35
CA TYR A 67 -7.10 -14.36 17.88
C TYR A 67 -5.88 -13.74 17.21
N SER A 68 -4.83 -13.51 18.00
CA SER A 68 -3.61 -12.79 17.57
C SER A 68 -2.85 -13.47 16.43
N ASP A 69 -3.03 -14.77 16.24
CA ASP A 69 -2.45 -15.56 15.14
C ASP A 69 -3.04 -15.20 13.78
N LEU A 70 -4.30 -14.77 13.73
CA LEU A 70 -4.97 -14.32 12.51
C LEU A 70 -4.76 -12.83 12.22
N HIS A 71 -4.29 -12.04 13.18
CA HIS A 71 -4.04 -10.61 13.00
C HIS A 71 -3.18 -10.30 11.75
N PRO A 72 -2.04 -10.98 11.51
CA PRO A 72 -1.21 -10.70 10.34
C PRO A 72 -1.95 -10.86 9.02
N SER A 73 -2.88 -11.81 8.92
CA SER A 73 -3.70 -12.05 7.73
C SER A 73 -4.65 -10.89 7.47
N TYR A 74 -5.33 -10.39 8.51
CA TYR A 74 -6.23 -9.24 8.41
C TYR A 74 -5.48 -7.94 8.11
N HIS A 75 -4.30 -7.72 8.72
CA HIS A 75 -3.43 -6.60 8.36
C HIS A 75 -2.95 -6.68 6.91
N ALA A 76 -2.56 -7.87 6.45
CA ALA A 76 -2.13 -8.06 5.06
C ALA A 76 -3.26 -7.79 4.05
N TYR A 77 -4.49 -8.19 4.37
CA TYR A 77 -5.68 -7.82 3.59
C TYR A 77 -5.87 -6.31 3.53
N ALA A 78 -5.91 -5.63 4.68
CA ALA A 78 -6.12 -4.18 4.74
C ALA A 78 -5.04 -3.38 3.99
N ARG A 79 -3.78 -3.81 4.07
CA ARG A 79 -2.67 -3.19 3.32
C ARG A 79 -2.78 -3.41 1.82
N ALA A 80 -3.22 -4.61 1.40
CA ALA A 80 -3.47 -4.88 -0.01
C ALA A 80 -4.62 -4.00 -0.53
N LEU A 81 -5.66 -3.80 0.27
CA LEU A 81 -6.79 -2.94 -0.08
C LEU A 81 -6.41 -1.45 -0.19
N ASP A 82 -5.66 -0.90 0.78
CA ASP A 82 -5.14 0.49 0.71
C ASP A 82 -4.23 0.67 -0.52
N LYS A 83 -3.39 -0.33 -0.82
CA LYS A 83 -2.55 -0.31 -2.00
C LYS A 83 -3.38 -0.30 -3.29
N THR A 84 -4.36 -1.19 -3.42
CA THR A 84 -5.24 -1.26 -4.59
C THR A 84 -6.03 0.03 -4.79
N GLN A 85 -6.52 0.65 -3.73
CA GLN A 85 -7.19 1.96 -3.81
C GLN A 85 -6.29 3.05 -4.39
N ARG A 86 -5.04 3.11 -3.94
CA ARG A 86 -4.08 4.11 -4.44
C ARG A 86 -3.66 3.86 -5.88
N GLU A 87 -3.47 2.61 -6.26
CA GLU A 87 -3.05 2.27 -7.62
C GLU A 87 -4.18 2.49 -8.63
N LEU A 88 -5.43 2.32 -8.21
CA LEU A 88 -6.63 2.44 -9.04
C LEU A 88 -7.41 3.73 -8.80
N GLU A 89 -6.84 4.71 -8.09
CA GLU A 89 -7.52 5.98 -7.75
C GLU A 89 -8.11 6.69 -8.99
N PHE A 90 -7.49 6.49 -10.16
CA PHE A 90 -7.91 7.05 -11.44
C PHE A 90 -8.51 6.02 -12.42
N MET A 91 -8.70 4.76 -11.99
CA MET A 91 -9.19 3.67 -12.82
C MET A 91 -10.57 3.20 -12.36
N VAL A 92 -11.47 2.98 -13.33
CA VAL A 92 -12.86 2.54 -13.07
C VAL A 92 -12.94 1.11 -12.52
N ASP A 93 -11.89 0.31 -12.69
CA ASP A 93 -11.86 -1.12 -12.33
C ASP A 93 -11.73 -1.43 -10.83
N TRP A 94 -11.75 -0.40 -9.97
CA TRP A 94 -11.57 -0.56 -8.52
C TRP A 94 -12.54 -1.57 -7.86
N ILE A 95 -13.83 -1.55 -8.25
CA ILE A 95 -14.83 -2.48 -7.70
C ILE A 95 -14.48 -3.93 -8.03
N ARG A 96 -14.08 -4.19 -9.28
CA ARG A 96 -13.73 -5.53 -9.74
C ARG A 96 -12.49 -6.05 -9.01
N GLU A 97 -11.46 -5.23 -8.91
CA GLU A 97 -10.21 -5.60 -8.22
C GLU A 97 -10.44 -5.82 -6.73
N HIS A 98 -11.29 -5.01 -6.09
CA HIS A 98 -11.70 -5.25 -4.71
C HIS A 98 -12.42 -6.59 -4.54
N GLN A 99 -13.34 -6.96 -5.43
CA GLN A 99 -14.03 -8.26 -5.40
C GLN A 99 -13.05 -9.44 -5.58
N ILE A 100 -12.08 -9.31 -6.49
CA ILE A 100 -11.05 -10.34 -6.71
C ILE A 100 -10.17 -10.49 -5.46
N LEU A 101 -9.74 -9.37 -4.87
CA LEU A 101 -8.98 -9.37 -3.63
C LEU A 101 -9.79 -10.05 -2.52
N ARG A 102 -11.06 -9.67 -2.37
CA ARG A 102 -11.98 -10.20 -1.37
C ARG A 102 -12.11 -11.72 -1.47
N ALA A 103 -12.46 -12.22 -2.65
CA ALA A 103 -12.62 -13.66 -2.90
C ALA A 103 -11.35 -14.46 -2.55
N ARG A 104 -10.16 -13.91 -2.81
CA ARG A 104 -8.89 -14.56 -2.49
C ARG A 104 -8.68 -14.75 -0.98
N TRP A 105 -9.09 -13.76 -0.18
CA TRP A 105 -8.88 -13.81 1.27
C TRP A 105 -9.97 -14.59 1.99
N GLU A 106 -11.22 -14.54 1.51
CA GLU A 106 -12.29 -15.43 1.97
C GLU A 106 -11.94 -16.91 1.70
N ALA A 107 -11.37 -17.22 0.53
CA ALA A 107 -10.90 -18.57 0.22
C ALA A 107 -9.76 -19.06 1.14
N ARG A 108 -9.08 -18.16 1.87
CA ARG A 108 -8.08 -18.49 2.88
C ARG A 108 -8.68 -18.67 4.29
N GLY A 109 -10.00 -18.61 4.41
CA GLY A 109 -10.72 -18.81 5.67
C GLY A 109 -10.84 -17.55 6.54
N LEU A 110 -10.60 -16.36 5.99
CA LEU A 110 -10.89 -15.12 6.72
C LEU A 110 -12.40 -14.89 6.75
N ASP A 111 -12.91 -14.55 7.93
CA ASP A 111 -14.33 -14.24 8.12
C ASP A 111 -14.78 -13.04 7.29
N ALA A 112 -15.80 -13.25 6.45
CA ALA A 112 -16.36 -12.23 5.57
C ALA A 112 -16.94 -11.05 6.35
N ALA A 113 -17.64 -11.29 7.46
CA ALA A 113 -18.25 -10.21 8.23
C ALA A 113 -17.19 -9.26 8.80
N LEU A 114 -16.04 -9.79 9.23
CA LEU A 114 -14.92 -8.99 9.69
C LEU A 114 -14.18 -8.27 8.55
N LEU A 115 -14.05 -8.91 7.38
CA LEU A 115 -13.51 -8.24 6.19
C LEU A 115 -14.38 -7.02 5.82
N ASP A 116 -15.71 -7.09 5.96
CA ASP A 116 -16.59 -5.93 5.74
C ASP A 116 -16.30 -4.78 6.73
N LYS A 117 -15.98 -5.11 7.99
CA LYS A 117 -15.59 -4.09 8.98
C LYS A 117 -14.26 -3.44 8.67
N ILE A 118 -13.33 -4.19 8.07
CA ILE A 118 -12.07 -3.63 7.58
C ILE A 118 -12.34 -2.73 6.37
N ASP A 119 -13.19 -3.16 5.45
CA ASP A 119 -13.58 -2.41 4.27
C ASP A 119 -14.20 -1.05 4.64
N ASP A 120 -15.10 -1.03 5.63
CA ASP A 120 -15.71 0.20 6.13
C ASP A 120 -14.70 1.23 6.68
N VAL A 121 -13.51 0.78 7.12
CA VAL A 121 -12.47 1.64 7.71
C VAL A 121 -11.38 2.01 6.71
N VAL A 122 -11.09 1.13 5.74
CA VAL A 122 -10.04 1.31 4.74
C VAL A 122 -10.57 2.02 3.50
N ILE A 123 -11.78 1.72 3.04
CA ILE A 123 -12.39 2.34 1.87
C ILE A 123 -12.82 3.77 2.21
N TYR A 124 -12.11 4.73 1.61
CA TYR A 124 -12.51 6.13 1.70
C TYR A 124 -13.76 6.34 0.83
N ARG A 125 -14.93 6.44 1.45
CA ARG A 125 -16.16 6.89 0.79
C ARG A 125 -16.19 8.41 0.83
N GLY A 126 -15.61 9.04 -0.18
CA GLY A 126 -15.74 10.48 -0.44
C GLY A 126 -17.10 10.81 -1.04
#